data_AF-A0A8C5QEA2-F1
#
_entry.id   AF-A0A8C5QEA2-F1
#
_cell.length_a   1.000
_cell.length_b   1.000
_cell.length_c   1.000
_cell.angle_alpha   90.00
_cell.angle_beta   90.00
_cell.angle_gamma   90.00
#
_symmetry.space_group_name_H-M   'P 1'
#
loop_
_entity.id
_entity.type
_entity.pdbx_description
1 polymer ?
#
loop_
_entity_poly.entity_id
_entity_poly.type
_entity_poly.pdbx_seq_one_letter_code
_entity_poly.pdbx_strand_id
1 'polypeptide(L)'
;MPANFNGTWVMEKNENFEGYMKALDIDFATRKIAVHLTQTKEIVQEGDNFKTRTLSTFRNYEVDFTVGVEFEERTKGLDDRIVKTLVSWDGDKLVTVQKGEKNNRGWKQWIEGDKLYLVRGVFKVV
;
A
#
# COMPACT_ATOMS: atom_id res chain seq x y z
N MET A 1 -23.31 3.14 1.19
CA MET A 1 -22.48 2.53 2.26
C MET A 1 -21.05 2.54 1.76
N PRO A 2 -20.03 2.78 2.61
CA PRO A 2 -18.64 2.67 2.21
C PRO A 2 -18.37 1.27 1.64
N ALA A 3 -17.44 1.16 0.69
CA ALA A 3 -17.02 -0.15 0.18
C ALA A 3 -16.48 -1.02 1.33
N ASN A 4 -16.79 -2.32 1.26
CA ASN A 4 -16.33 -3.30 2.24
C ASN A 4 -15.11 -4.04 1.67
N PHE A 5 -13.94 -3.83 2.27
CA PHE A 5 -12.67 -4.43 1.88
C PHE A 5 -12.31 -5.69 2.66
N ASN A 6 -13.13 -6.11 3.61
CA ASN A 6 -12.86 -7.27 4.45
C ASN A 6 -12.53 -8.52 3.62
N GLY A 7 -11.47 -9.22 4.01
CA GLY A 7 -11.11 -10.50 3.41
C GLY A 7 -9.61 -10.70 3.23
N THR A 8 -9.30 -11.83 2.59
CA THR A 8 -7.96 -12.24 2.21
C THR A 8 -7.84 -12.21 0.69
N TRP A 9 -6.92 -11.38 0.20
CA TRP A 9 -6.73 -11.10 -1.21
C TRP A 9 -5.37 -11.63 -1.66
N VAL A 10 -5.35 -12.55 -2.62
CA VAL A 10 -4.11 -13.11 -3.17
C VAL A 10 -3.75 -12.38 -4.45
N MET A 11 -2.50 -11.97 -4.58
CA MET A 11 -1.99 -11.27 -5.76
C MET A 11 -2.10 -12.15 -7.01
N GLU A 12 -2.86 -11.68 -8.00
CA GLU A 12 -2.94 -12.27 -9.34
C GLU A 12 -1.92 -11.64 -10.30
N LYS A 13 -1.71 -10.32 -10.20
CA LYS A 13 -0.85 -9.53 -11.10
C LYS A 13 -0.14 -8.41 -10.35
N ASN A 14 1.09 -8.10 -10.74
CA ASN A 14 1.87 -6.98 -10.19
C ASN A 14 2.70 -6.32 -11.30
N GLU A 15 2.28 -5.13 -11.72
CA GLU A 15 2.89 -4.41 -12.83
C GLU A 15 3.85 -3.32 -12.32
N ASN A 16 5.01 -3.18 -12.98
CA ASN A 16 6.00 -2.14 -12.71
C ASN A 16 6.48 -2.05 -11.22
N PHE A 17 6.43 -3.16 -10.48
CA PHE A 17 6.83 -3.17 -9.07
C PHE A 17 8.31 -2.85 -8.88
N GLU A 18 9.19 -3.32 -9.78
CA GLU A 18 10.61 -2.99 -9.74
C GLU A 18 10.85 -1.48 -9.90
N GLY A 19 10.14 -0.84 -10.83
CA GLY A 19 10.23 0.59 -11.08
C GLY A 19 9.78 1.41 -9.88
N TYR A 20 8.67 1.03 -9.25
CA TYR A 20 8.19 1.63 -8.01
C TYR A 20 9.21 1.51 -6.87
N MET A 21 9.73 0.30 -6.61
CA MET A 21 10.74 0.10 -5.56
C MET A 21 12.03 0.87 -5.84
N LYS A 22 12.44 0.98 -7.12
CA LYS A 22 13.60 1.79 -7.52
C LYS A 22 13.38 3.27 -7.23
N ALA A 23 12.18 3.80 -7.45
CA ALA A 23 11.86 5.20 -7.14
C ALA A 23 11.90 5.51 -5.63
N LEU A 24 11.71 4.48 -4.80
CA LEU A 24 11.86 4.54 -3.34
C LEU A 24 13.30 4.26 -2.83
N ASP A 25 14.27 4.14 -3.73
CA ASP A 25 15.68 3.80 -3.42
C ASP A 25 15.89 2.45 -2.73
N ILE A 26 14.95 1.51 -2.83
CA ILE A 26 15.16 0.14 -2.34
C ILE A 26 16.30 -0.49 -3.15
N ASP A 27 17.25 -1.15 -2.49
CA ASP A 27 18.47 -1.67 -3.10
C ASP A 27 18.20 -2.76 -4.17
N PHE A 28 19.16 -2.95 -5.08
CA PHE A 28 19.00 -3.85 -6.22
C PHE A 28 18.71 -5.31 -5.83
N ALA A 29 19.37 -5.82 -4.79
CA ALA A 29 19.20 -7.21 -4.37
C ALA A 29 17.79 -7.43 -3.78
N THR A 30 17.34 -6.54 -2.90
CA THR A 30 15.99 -6.57 -2.35
C THR A 30 14.94 -6.51 -3.47
N ARG A 31 15.11 -5.63 -4.46
CA ARG A 31 14.18 -5.54 -5.59
C ARG A 31 14.11 -6.84 -6.39
N LYS A 32 15.24 -7.49 -6.68
CA LYS A 32 15.27 -8.75 -7.45
C LYS A 32 14.61 -9.91 -6.72
N ILE A 33 14.68 -9.95 -5.39
CA ILE A 33 13.92 -10.91 -4.60
C ILE A 33 12.43 -10.57 -4.66
N ALA A 34 12.07 -9.32 -4.34
CA ALA A 34 10.69 -8.90 -4.13
C ALA A 34 9.80 -9.00 -5.39
N VAL A 35 10.34 -8.84 -6.60
CA VAL A 35 9.56 -8.96 -7.85
C VAL A 35 9.08 -10.38 -8.15
N HIS A 36 9.68 -11.40 -7.53
CA HIS A 36 9.30 -12.81 -7.73
C HIS A 36 8.35 -13.32 -6.64
N LEU A 37 7.94 -12.46 -5.70
CA LEU A 37 7.10 -12.85 -4.58
C LEU A 37 5.63 -12.59 -4.88
N THR A 38 4.79 -13.59 -4.63
CA THR A 38 3.35 -13.40 -4.49
C THR A 38 3.06 -12.78 -3.13
N GLN A 39 2.21 -11.75 -3.11
CA GLN A 39 1.74 -11.14 -1.87
C GLN A 39 0.31 -11.59 -1.56
N THR A 40 0.02 -11.77 -0.27
CA THR A 40 -1.34 -11.92 0.25
C THR A 40 -1.67 -10.70 1.11
N LYS A 41 -2.82 -10.07 0.89
CA LYS A 41 -3.29 -8.96 1.70
C LYS A 41 -4.48 -9.40 2.55
N GLU A 42 -4.36 -9.30 3.86
CA GLU A 42 -5.46 -9.49 4.80
C GLU A 42 -5.96 -8.11 5.24
N ILE A 43 -7.28 -7.92 5.19
CA ILE A 43 -7.93 -6.68 5.59
C ILE A 43 -9.04 -7.01 6.58
N VAL A 44 -8.98 -6.38 7.74
CA VAL A 44 -10.10 -6.28 8.68
C VAL A 44 -10.54 -4.83 8.71
N GLN A 45 -11.81 -4.60 8.38
CA GLN A 45 -12.44 -3.28 8.32
C GLN A 45 -13.65 -3.23 9.26
N GLU A 46 -13.61 -2.29 10.20
CA GLU A 46 -14.70 -1.96 11.13
C GLU A 46 -15.08 -0.49 10.97
N GLY A 47 -16.06 -0.23 10.09
CA GLY A 47 -16.40 1.13 9.67
C GLY A 47 -15.23 1.79 8.94
N ASP A 48 -14.69 2.86 9.53
CA ASP A 48 -13.52 3.58 9.04
C ASP A 48 -12.20 3.09 9.66
N ASN A 49 -12.22 2.12 10.58
CA ASN A 49 -11.01 1.54 11.15
C ASN A 49 -10.56 0.35 10.31
N PHE A 50 -9.30 0.38 9.88
CA PHE A 50 -8.69 -0.66 9.06
C PHE A 50 -7.48 -1.23 9.79
N LYS A 51 -7.38 -2.55 9.76
CA LYS A 51 -6.16 -3.30 10.05
C LYS A 51 -5.76 -4.05 8.82
N THR A 52 -4.56 -3.79 8.31
CA THR A 52 -4.12 -4.38 7.06
C THR A 52 -2.77 -5.07 7.23
N ARG A 53 -2.66 -6.26 6.64
CA ARG A 53 -1.42 -7.04 6.63
C ARG A 53 -1.11 -7.41 5.21
N THR A 54 0.08 -7.08 4.74
CA THR A 54 0.60 -7.49 3.43
C THR A 54 1.72 -8.50 3.69
N LEU A 55 1.47 -9.74 3.28
CA LEU A 55 2.27 -10.91 3.61
C LEU A 55 3.03 -11.41 2.38
N SER A 56 4.27 -11.84 2.57
CA SER A 56 5.06 -12.57 1.58
C SER A 56 6.00 -13.56 2.27
N THR A 57 6.67 -14.42 1.51
CA THR A 57 7.67 -15.35 2.08
C THR A 57 8.97 -14.66 2.51
N PHE A 58 9.15 -13.37 2.20
CA PHE A 58 10.37 -12.63 2.52
C PHE A 58 10.16 -11.58 3.61
N ARG A 59 9.21 -10.66 3.41
CA ARG A 59 8.89 -9.58 4.36
C ARG A 59 7.39 -9.36 4.44
N ASN A 60 6.93 -9.06 5.65
CA ASN A 60 5.55 -8.70 5.93
C ASN A 60 5.49 -7.23 6.34
N TYR A 61 4.37 -6.58 6.02
CA TYR A 61 4.13 -5.19 6.32
C TYR A 61 2.71 -5.02 6.86
N GLU A 62 2.60 -4.40 8.03
CA GLU A 62 1.33 -4.16 8.70
C GLU A 62 1.11 -2.66 8.88
N VAL A 63 -0.12 -2.21 8.63
CA VAL A 63 -0.52 -0.83 8.89
C VAL A 63 -1.98 -0.81 9.30
N ASP A 64 -2.20 -0.20 10.47
CA ASP A 64 -3.51 0.07 11.05
C ASP A 64 -3.78 1.57 10.95
N PHE A 65 -4.99 1.95 10.54
CA PHE A 65 -5.36 3.35 10.35
C PHE A 65 -6.86 3.57 10.51
N THR A 66 -7.24 4.80 10.80
CA THR A 66 -8.63 5.28 10.72
C THR A 66 -8.73 6.24 9.53
N VAL A 67 -9.69 6.00 8.63
CA VAL A 67 -9.89 6.87 7.46
C VAL A 67 -10.21 8.30 7.94
N GLY A 68 -9.55 9.29 7.33
CA GLY A 68 -9.68 10.71 7.69
C GLY A 68 -8.77 11.19 8.82
N VAL A 69 -7.99 10.30 9.45
CA VAL A 69 -7.07 10.64 10.54
C VAL A 69 -5.62 10.52 10.05
N GLU A 70 -4.85 11.61 10.10
CA GLU A 70 -3.42 11.58 9.77
C GLU A 70 -2.63 10.88 10.89
N PHE A 71 -1.68 10.01 10.53
CA PHE A 71 -0.87 9.25 11.48
C PHE A 71 0.59 9.14 11.04
N GLU A 72 1.48 8.80 11.98
CA GLU A 72 2.88 8.44 11.67
C GLU A 72 2.94 6.98 11.19
N GLU A 73 3.36 6.78 9.94
CA GLU A 73 3.58 5.47 9.36
C GLU A 73 5.07 5.17 9.29
N ARG A 74 5.48 4.00 9.79
CA ARG A 74 6.84 3.49 9.67
C ARG A 74 6.88 2.40 8.62
N THR A 75 7.54 2.64 7.50
CA THR A 75 7.60 1.70 6.37
C THR A 75 8.72 0.67 6.53
N LYS A 76 8.87 0.16 7.76
CA LYS A 76 9.93 -0.76 8.15
C LYS A 76 9.88 -2.03 7.31
N GLY A 77 11.04 -2.47 6.82
CA GLY A 77 11.14 -3.63 5.94
C GLY A 77 10.71 -3.36 4.50
N LEU A 78 10.26 -2.15 4.18
CA LEU A 78 10.09 -1.68 2.81
C LEU A 78 11.27 -0.78 2.42
N ASP A 79 11.10 0.53 2.60
CA ASP A 79 12.11 1.55 2.36
C ASP A 79 12.62 2.23 3.65
N ASP A 80 12.19 1.70 4.82
CA ASP A 80 12.67 2.09 6.16
C ASP A 80 12.57 3.59 6.47
N ARG A 81 11.47 4.23 6.06
CA ARG A 81 11.18 5.65 6.31
C ARG A 81 10.06 5.85 7.33
N ILE A 82 10.01 7.07 7.87
CA ILE A 82 8.88 7.58 8.65
C ILE A 82 8.18 8.63 7.80
N VAL A 83 6.87 8.48 7.59
CA VAL A 83 6.04 9.37 6.79
C VAL A 83 4.77 9.75 7.55
N LYS A 84 4.18 10.91 7.24
CA LYS A 84 2.84 11.27 7.70
C LYS A 84 1.83 10.80 6.67
N THR A 85 0.96 9.88 7.07
CA THR A 85 0.02 9.23 6.17
C THR A 85 -1.40 9.65 6.48
N LEU A 86 -2.15 10.00 5.44
CA LEU A 86 -3.58 10.24 5.49
C LEU A 86 -4.26 9.36 4.45
N VAL A 87 -5.19 8.52 4.91
CA VAL A 87 -6.10 7.74 4.06
C VAL A 87 -7.45 8.45 4.04
N SER A 88 -8.08 8.54 2.87
CA SER A 88 -9.37 9.21 2.69
C SER A 88 -10.24 8.44 1.70
N TRP A 89 -11.56 8.57 1.85
CA TRP A 89 -12.53 8.07 0.88
C TRP A 89 -12.61 9.01 -0.34
N ASP A 90 -12.62 8.42 -1.53
CA ASP A 90 -12.94 9.05 -2.83
C ASP A 90 -14.02 8.19 -3.50
N GLY A 91 -15.28 8.46 -3.14
CA GLY A 91 -16.40 7.56 -3.47
C GLY A 91 -16.26 6.21 -2.78
N ASP A 92 -16.13 5.15 -3.56
CA ASP A 92 -15.90 3.76 -3.13
C ASP A 92 -14.42 3.38 -3.04
N LYS A 93 -13.51 4.34 -3.29
CA LYS A 93 -12.06 4.12 -3.33
C LYS A 93 -11.41 4.67 -2.08
N LEU A 94 -10.35 4.01 -1.63
CA LEU A 94 -9.41 4.55 -0.68
C LEU A 94 -8.28 5.26 -1.43
N VAL A 95 -7.98 6.48 -1.03
CA VAL A 95 -6.87 7.29 -1.55
C VAL A 95 -5.97 7.68 -0.40
N THR A 96 -4.68 7.48 -0.59
CA THR A 96 -3.68 7.70 0.46
C THR A 96 -2.60 8.65 -0.02
N VAL A 97 -2.26 9.61 0.85
CA VAL A 97 -1.11 10.50 0.70
C VAL A 97 -0.11 10.20 1.81
N GLN A 98 1.15 9.96 1.44
CA GLN A 98 2.25 9.69 2.35
C GLN A 98 3.26 10.84 2.25
N LYS A 99 3.18 11.82 3.16
CA LYS A 99 4.07 12.99 3.17
C LYS A 99 5.39 12.62 3.85
N GLY A 100 6.49 12.81 3.13
CA GLY A 100 7.85 12.56 3.65
C GLY A 100 8.90 12.95 2.62
N GLU A 101 10.06 12.28 2.66
CA GLU A 101 11.20 12.55 1.76
C GLU A 101 10.86 12.39 0.27
N LYS A 102 9.98 11.44 -0.08
CA LYS A 102 9.56 11.19 -1.45
C LYS A 102 8.32 12.00 -1.80
N ASN A 103 8.45 12.91 -2.77
CA ASN A 103 7.35 13.68 -3.31
C ASN A 103 6.31 12.77 -3.97
N ASN A 104 5.04 13.18 -3.91
CA ASN A 104 3.90 12.52 -4.56
C ASN A 104 3.81 11.02 -4.27
N ARG A 105 4.16 10.61 -3.04
CA ARG A 105 4.06 9.24 -2.57
C ARG A 105 2.65 8.96 -2.06
N GLY A 106 2.08 7.85 -2.50
CA GLY A 106 0.74 7.45 -2.08
C GLY A 106 0.25 6.22 -2.83
N TRP A 107 -1.01 5.87 -2.58
CA TRP A 107 -1.65 4.76 -3.26
C TRP A 107 -3.17 4.98 -3.37
N LYS A 108 -3.80 4.25 -4.30
CA LYS A 108 -5.25 4.16 -4.43
C LYS A 108 -5.66 2.69 -4.42
N GLN A 109 -6.73 2.36 -3.69
CA GLN A 109 -7.24 1.00 -3.55
C GLN A 109 -8.76 0.97 -3.75
N TRP A 110 -9.26 0.02 -4.53
CA TRP A 110 -10.69 -0.14 -4.79
C TRP A 110 -11.03 -1.59 -5.15
N ILE A 111 -12.31 -1.92 -5.18
CA ILE A 111 -12.81 -3.26 -5.52
C ILE A 111 -13.69 -3.16 -6.78
N GLU A 112 -13.50 -4.09 -7.71
CA GLU A 112 -14.45 -4.32 -8.81
C GLU A 112 -14.73 -5.83 -8.88
N GLY A 113 -15.99 -6.22 -8.62
CA GLY A 113 -16.37 -7.62 -8.54
C GLY A 113 -15.64 -8.35 -7.40
N ASP A 114 -14.93 -9.42 -7.75
CA ASP A 114 -14.14 -10.25 -6.84
C ASP A 114 -12.65 -9.85 -6.81
N LYS A 115 -12.30 -8.69 -7.38
CA LYS A 115 -10.91 -8.23 -7.50
C LYS A 115 -10.65 -6.98 -6.66
N LEU A 116 -9.53 -7.01 -5.93
CA LEU A 116 -8.95 -5.86 -5.25
C LEU A 116 -7.86 -5.25 -6.12
N TYR A 117 -8.01 -3.97 -6.46
CA TYR A 117 -7.02 -3.20 -7.20
C TYR A 117 -6.24 -2.29 -6.26
N LEU A 118 -4.92 -2.23 -6.45
CA LEU A 118 -4.02 -1.37 -5.71
C LEU A 118 -3.01 -0.72 -6.66
N VAL A 119 -3.12 0.60 -6.83
CA VAL A 119 -2.17 1.39 -7.61
C VAL A 119 -1.28 2.17 -6.65
N ARG A 120 0.04 2.01 -6.80
CA ARG A 120 1.04 2.74 -6.01
C ARG A 120 1.67 3.82 -6.88
N GLY A 121 1.83 5.01 -6.32
CA GLY A 121 2.37 6.18 -7.01
C GLY A 121 3.60 6.75 -6.34
N VAL A 122 4.61 7.05 -7.15
CA VAL A 122 5.65 8.06 -6.89
C VAL A 122 5.77 8.85 -8.19
N PHE A 123 5.24 10.08 -8.22
CA PHE A 123 5.27 10.89 -9.43
C PHE A 123 6.56 11.71 -9.47
N LYS A 124 7.33 11.55 -10.56
CA LYS A 124 8.49 12.41 -10.84
C LYS A 124 7.98 13.79 -11.28
N VAL A 125 8.39 14.84 -10.58
CA VAL A 125 8.31 16.20 -11.12
C VAL A 125 9.38 16.27 -12.22
N VAL A 126 8.93 16.47 -13.47
CA VAL A 126 9.81 16.83 -14.60
C VAL A 126 9.90 18.34 -14.72
#